data_AF-A0A1I0XI00-F1
#
_entry.id   AF-A0A1I0XI00-F1
#
_cell.length_a   1.000
_cell.length_b   1.000
_cell.length_c   1.000
_cell.angle_alpha   90.00
_cell.angle_beta   90.00
_cell.angle_gamma   90.00
#
_symmetry.space_group_name_H-M   'P 1'
#
loop_
_entity.id
_entity.type
_entity.pdbx_description
1 polymer ?
#
loop_
_entity_poly.entity_id
_entity_poly.type
_entity_poly.pdbx_seq_one_letter_code
_entity_poly.pdbx_strand_id
1 'polypeptide(L)'
;MMNTTFLRKVTVVLVAVFFASCDKDYNTLGSDIVGNDNFTLTPELFSVKAYNQKVPAVESSNMFFNQLGVLVNSNTVLGKITTNFVTQLSLATLKPTFKSHVAIDSVVLTVPYFSTIISTDANGIGTYRLNSIYTTNTAANTYDPIDLKVFRNGVYLRDSDPVTFGAQKHYSDEDANFSANIDGPMLNNRVYNSLTPEIRNENTAFVPDTREYKKYKVVNNVITAEVESHNSPRMRLHLDNDYFKNNIILAPAANLDNNNAFKSYFKGLYFQVSESIAGKGTSMGLDFAKGDVTIYYKQDLVDAPSSPTPSANREMASLTLNMSGNTVGLFTNTNEGIDYTTAMNNVPQTEDKNLYLKGGQGSMAFLELFTSDELATLKSKNVLVNEANLTFTVNKTAMNSDKDKSQRIHIFNTDTNVPLYDYYLDSSVNANDGSLNKFVHGGIIETVGTGSTAKDKYKIRITEHINNILKETTGVTKNVRLGVVVTNNINVSSFGVLNPVEFSAPSFTDSSKKMTKFPVSSVMSPLGTVLYGSNYLPTDGDYDDRIKFEIYYTKPN
;
A
#
# COMPACT_ATOMS: atom_id res chain seq x y z
N MET A 1 -3.97 69.52 21.62
CA MET A 1 -2.65 69.59 22.30
C MET A 1 -2.72 68.69 23.53
N MET A 2 -2.10 67.51 23.47
CA MET A 2 -2.13 66.55 24.58
C MET A 2 -1.09 66.97 25.63
N ASN A 3 -1.52 67.17 26.87
CA ASN A 3 -0.71 67.74 27.94
C ASN A 3 0.48 66.79 28.24
N THR A 4 1.70 67.26 28.02
CA THR A 4 2.95 66.45 28.13
C THR A 4 3.12 65.80 29.51
N THR A 5 2.49 66.39 30.53
CA THR A 5 2.46 65.89 31.91
C THR A 5 1.57 64.65 32.06
N PHE A 6 0.50 64.53 31.26
CA PHE A 6 -0.37 63.35 31.22
C PHE A 6 0.34 62.18 30.54
N LEU A 7 1.04 62.44 29.43
CA LEU A 7 1.80 61.42 28.72
C LEU A 7 2.89 60.81 29.62
N ARG A 8 3.62 61.64 30.37
CA ARG A 8 4.65 61.16 31.32
C ARG A 8 4.07 60.30 32.44
N LYS A 9 2.90 60.67 32.99
CA LYS A 9 2.23 59.88 34.04
C LYS A 9 1.74 58.54 33.50
N VAL A 10 1.19 58.52 32.28
CA VAL A 10 0.76 57.28 31.61
C VAL A 10 1.96 56.37 31.30
N THR A 11 3.09 56.92 30.85
CA THR A 11 4.31 56.13 30.60
C THR A 11 4.87 55.50 31.87
N VAL A 12 4.89 56.22 33.00
CA VAL A 12 5.37 55.66 34.28
C VAL A 12 4.46 54.53 34.79
N VAL A 13 3.13 54.69 34.64
CA VAL A 13 2.17 53.63 34.99
C VAL A 13 2.29 52.42 34.06
N LEU A 14 2.48 52.64 32.75
CA LEU A 14 2.67 51.55 31.79
C LEU A 14 3.96 50.76 32.06
N VAL A 15 5.04 51.43 32.43
CA VAL A 15 6.31 50.79 32.78
C VAL A 15 6.17 50.01 34.09
N ALA A 16 5.46 50.54 35.10
CA ALA A 16 5.19 49.83 36.34
C ALA A 16 4.32 48.57 36.14
N VAL A 17 3.32 48.63 35.25
CA VAL A 17 2.50 47.46 34.85
C VAL A 17 3.32 46.45 34.06
N PHE A 18 4.27 46.90 33.24
CA PHE A 18 5.19 46.01 32.50
C PHE A 18 6.10 45.23 33.46
N PHE A 19 6.65 45.87 34.50
CA PHE A 19 7.45 45.18 35.51
C PHE A 19 6.61 44.27 36.43
N ALA A 20 5.37 44.64 36.77
CA ALA A 20 4.45 43.79 37.53
C ALA A 20 3.90 42.59 36.70
N SER A 21 3.90 42.70 35.37
CA SER A 21 3.54 41.64 34.43
C SER A 21 4.69 40.68 34.13
N CYS A 22 5.93 41.02 34.49
CA CYS A 22 7.10 40.14 34.34
C CYS A 22 7.38 39.28 35.58
N ASP A 23 6.52 39.31 36.60
CA ASP A 23 6.75 38.63 37.88
C ASP A 23 5.67 37.58 38.24
N LYS A 24 4.92 37.09 37.23
CA LYS A 24 4.10 35.88 37.37
C LYS A 24 4.22 35.03 36.11
N ASP A 25 4.57 33.77 36.33
CA ASP A 25 4.70 32.68 35.37
C ASP A 25 6.01 32.63 34.58
N TYR A 26 7.13 32.54 35.32
CA TYR A 26 8.08 31.50 34.94
C TYR A 26 7.36 30.17 35.09
N ASN A 27 7.00 29.53 33.97
CA ASN A 27 6.62 28.12 33.95
C ASN A 27 7.72 27.34 34.68
N THR A 28 7.43 26.90 35.90
CA THR A 28 8.26 26.00 36.71
C THR A 28 8.21 24.57 36.16
N LEU A 29 8.28 24.41 34.83
CA LEU A 29 8.72 23.19 34.17
C LEU A 29 10.22 23.03 34.45
N GLY A 30 10.56 22.65 35.70
CA GLY A 30 11.94 22.36 36.06
C GLY A 30 12.33 22.50 37.53
N SER A 31 11.52 23.13 38.39
CA SER A 31 11.90 23.26 39.82
C SER A 31 11.56 22.03 40.66
N ASP A 32 10.50 21.29 40.31
CA ASP A 32 10.05 20.12 41.09
C ASP A 32 10.65 18.79 40.62
N ILE A 33 11.51 18.81 39.58
CA ILE A 33 12.15 17.60 39.02
C ILE A 33 13.49 17.28 39.72
N VAL A 34 14.10 18.23 40.43
CA VAL A 34 15.43 18.05 41.02
C VAL A 34 15.31 17.63 42.49
N GLY A 35 14.96 16.35 42.70
CA GLY A 35 15.06 15.66 44.00
C GLY A 35 16.32 14.80 44.09
N ASN A 36 16.82 14.57 45.31
CA ASN A 36 18.03 13.79 45.59
C ASN A 36 17.86 12.27 45.36
N ASP A 37 16.67 11.82 44.94
CA ASP A 37 16.35 10.42 44.70
C ASP A 37 16.39 10.12 43.19
N ASN A 38 17.53 9.58 42.79
CA ASN A 38 17.86 8.80 41.59
C ASN A 38 16.76 8.68 40.52
N PHE A 39 17.07 9.14 39.30
CA PHE A 39 16.39 8.81 38.06
C PHE A 39 16.39 7.29 37.78
N THR A 40 15.60 6.50 38.51
CA THR A 40 15.36 5.09 38.19
C THR A 40 14.39 5.04 37.01
N LEU A 41 14.95 5.08 35.80
CA LEU A 41 14.25 4.93 34.52
C LEU A 41 13.84 3.46 34.26
N THR A 42 13.33 2.77 35.28
CA THR A 42 12.78 1.42 35.11
C THR A 42 11.36 1.56 34.56
N PRO A 43 11.01 0.91 33.43
CA PRO A 43 9.66 1.02 32.89
C PRO A 43 8.64 0.34 33.81
N GLU A 44 7.44 0.89 33.89
CA GLU A 44 6.27 0.18 34.39
C GLU A 44 5.58 -0.55 33.22
N LEU A 45 5.26 -1.83 33.42
CA LEU A 45 4.57 -2.65 32.45
C LEU A 45 3.06 -2.62 32.72
N PHE A 46 2.29 -2.34 31.67
CA PHE A 46 0.83 -2.29 31.73
C PHE A 46 0.21 -3.45 30.93
N SER A 47 -0.99 -3.85 31.35
CA SER A 47 -1.79 -4.84 30.63
C SER A 47 -2.43 -4.19 29.40
N VAL A 48 -2.51 -4.93 28.30
CA VAL A 48 -3.19 -4.49 27.08
C VAL A 48 -4.15 -5.58 26.67
N LYS A 49 -5.39 -5.22 26.33
CA LYS A 49 -6.32 -6.16 25.74
C LYS A 49 -6.16 -6.15 24.23
N ALA A 50 -5.89 -7.31 23.64
CA ALA A 50 -5.69 -7.45 22.21
C ALA A 50 -6.56 -8.54 21.59
N TYR A 51 -7.12 -8.27 20.42
CA TYR A 51 -8.01 -9.19 19.72
C TYR A 51 -8.04 -8.94 18.22
N ASN A 52 -8.41 -9.96 17.47
CA ASN A 52 -8.47 -9.93 16.01
C ASN A 52 -9.73 -9.24 15.49
N GLN A 53 -9.62 -8.66 14.29
CA GLN A 53 -10.72 -8.13 13.53
C GLN A 53 -10.53 -8.43 12.04
N LYS A 54 -11.51 -9.14 11.45
CA LYS A 54 -11.60 -9.30 10.00
C LYS A 54 -11.93 -7.96 9.34
N VAL A 55 -11.24 -7.64 8.26
CA VAL A 55 -11.49 -6.42 7.47
C VAL A 55 -12.45 -6.78 6.34
N PRO A 56 -13.57 -6.04 6.17
CA PRO A 56 -14.47 -6.27 5.05
C PRO A 56 -13.87 -5.71 3.76
N ALA A 57 -14.63 -5.68 2.67
CA ALA A 57 -14.18 -5.04 1.45
C ALA A 57 -13.82 -3.57 1.71
N VAL A 58 -12.81 -3.08 0.99
CA VAL A 58 -12.25 -1.75 1.18
C VAL A 58 -12.03 -1.11 -0.17
N GLU A 59 -12.18 0.21 -0.22
CA GLU A 59 -11.89 1.01 -1.40
C GLU A 59 -10.46 0.72 -1.89
N SER A 60 -10.37 0.26 -3.14
CA SER A 60 -9.12 -0.09 -3.82
C SER A 60 -8.98 0.64 -5.16
N SER A 61 -9.80 1.68 -5.36
CA SER A 61 -9.71 2.56 -6.53
C SER A 61 -8.48 3.47 -6.48
N ASN A 62 -7.81 3.66 -7.62
CA ASN A 62 -6.78 4.68 -7.81
C ASN A 62 -5.62 4.62 -6.80
N MET A 63 -5.27 3.43 -6.32
CA MET A 63 -4.12 3.25 -5.45
C MET A 63 -2.81 3.56 -6.19
N PHE A 64 -1.87 4.20 -5.52
CA PHE A 64 -0.58 4.60 -6.11
C PHE A 64 0.35 3.40 -6.39
N PHE A 65 0.13 2.27 -5.72
CA PHE A 65 0.82 1.02 -5.98
C PHE A 65 -0.23 -0.09 -6.04
N ASN A 66 -0.16 -0.88 -7.11
CA ASN A 66 -1.11 -1.95 -7.36
C ASN A 66 -0.33 -3.25 -7.49
N GLN A 67 -0.88 -4.29 -6.88
CA GLN A 67 -0.34 -5.63 -7.00
C GLN A 67 -1.00 -6.33 -8.18
N LEU A 68 -0.27 -7.25 -8.79
CA LEU A 68 -0.77 -8.18 -9.79
C LEU A 68 -0.09 -9.52 -9.58
N GLY A 69 -0.86 -10.60 -9.50
CA GLY A 69 -0.33 -11.96 -9.40
C GLY A 69 -0.89 -12.75 -8.23
N VAL A 70 -0.19 -13.82 -7.88
CA VAL A 70 -0.61 -14.78 -6.86
C VAL A 70 0.45 -14.87 -5.78
N LEU A 71 0.11 -14.44 -4.57
CA LEU A 71 0.92 -14.68 -3.39
C LEU A 71 0.45 -15.97 -2.71
N VAL A 72 1.26 -17.01 -2.78
CA VAL A 72 1.12 -18.19 -1.93
C VAL A 72 2.00 -17.98 -0.71
N ASN A 73 1.39 -17.74 0.45
CA ASN A 73 2.19 -17.57 1.67
C ASN A 73 2.87 -18.90 2.01
N SER A 74 4.16 -18.86 2.35
CA SER A 74 4.85 -20.02 2.91
C SER A 74 4.22 -20.47 4.23
N ASN A 75 3.57 -19.56 4.96
CA ASN A 75 2.67 -19.89 6.03
C ASN A 75 1.30 -20.34 5.48
N THR A 76 0.91 -21.57 5.76
CA THR A 76 -0.43 -22.07 5.39
C THR A 76 -1.56 -21.34 6.15
N VAL A 77 -1.22 -20.58 7.19
CA VAL A 77 -2.19 -19.95 8.10
C VAL A 77 -2.87 -18.75 7.47
N LEU A 78 -2.14 -17.87 6.78
CA LEU A 78 -2.73 -16.70 6.10
C LEU A 78 -3.19 -16.99 4.66
N GLY A 79 -3.00 -18.23 4.20
CA GLY A 79 -3.50 -18.73 2.92
C GLY A 79 -2.88 -18.07 1.70
N LYS A 80 -3.67 -17.90 0.65
CA LYS A 80 -3.27 -17.38 -0.66
C LYS A 80 -4.04 -16.11 -0.98
N ILE A 81 -3.36 -15.16 -1.61
CA ILE A 81 -3.96 -13.93 -2.16
C ILE A 81 -3.77 -13.91 -3.67
N THR A 82 -4.87 -13.90 -4.42
CA THR A 82 -4.86 -13.61 -5.86
C THR A 82 -5.23 -12.14 -6.03
N THR A 83 -4.40 -11.37 -6.75
CA THR A 83 -4.68 -9.98 -7.07
C THR A 83 -4.85 -9.78 -8.56
N ASN A 84 -6.08 -9.46 -8.96
CA ASN A 84 -6.42 -9.01 -10.30
C ASN A 84 -6.43 -7.47 -10.34
N PHE A 85 -6.37 -6.91 -11.55
CA PHE A 85 -6.27 -5.46 -11.71
C PHE A 85 -7.08 -4.96 -12.90
N VAL A 86 -7.72 -3.80 -12.75
CA VAL A 86 -8.45 -3.13 -13.82
C VAL A 86 -7.89 -1.73 -13.98
N THR A 87 -7.69 -1.30 -15.23
CA THR A 87 -7.28 0.09 -15.55
C THR A 87 -8.00 0.60 -16.77
N GLN A 88 -8.45 1.84 -16.71
CA GLN A 88 -8.82 2.58 -17.91
C GLN A 88 -7.58 2.97 -18.73
N LEU A 89 -7.77 3.07 -20.03
CA LEU A 89 -6.79 3.64 -20.96
C LEU A 89 -7.25 5.03 -21.40
N SER A 90 -6.28 5.86 -21.77
CA SER A 90 -6.50 7.18 -22.32
C SER A 90 -5.59 7.42 -23.52
N LEU A 91 -6.07 8.18 -24.51
CA LEU A 91 -5.29 8.58 -25.67
C LEU A 91 -4.18 9.55 -25.25
N ALA A 92 -2.93 9.23 -25.59
CA ALA A 92 -1.82 10.18 -25.44
C ALA A 92 -1.91 11.32 -26.46
N THR A 93 -2.39 11.01 -27.66
CA THR A 93 -2.69 11.99 -28.72
C THR A 93 -4.18 11.94 -29.01
N LEU A 94 -4.89 13.04 -28.73
CA LEU A 94 -6.32 13.17 -29.02
C LEU A 94 -6.53 13.36 -30.52
N LYS A 95 -7.66 12.87 -31.05
CA LYS A 95 -8.00 12.97 -32.48
C LYS A 95 -6.86 12.50 -33.40
N PRO A 96 -6.34 11.26 -33.21
CA PRO A 96 -5.30 10.75 -34.08
C PRO A 96 -5.82 10.69 -35.52
N THR A 97 -4.97 11.09 -36.47
CA THR A 97 -5.27 11.00 -37.90
C THR A 97 -4.52 9.82 -38.48
N PHE A 98 -5.25 8.85 -39.00
CA PHE A 98 -4.69 7.70 -39.71
C PHE A 98 -4.77 7.95 -41.22
N LYS A 99 -3.67 7.67 -41.91
CA LYS A 99 -3.63 7.69 -43.38
C LYS A 99 -4.06 6.33 -43.93
N SER A 100 -4.18 6.26 -45.24
CA SER A 100 -4.55 5.06 -45.98
C SER A 100 -3.60 3.88 -45.74
N HIS A 101 -4.15 2.66 -45.84
CA HIS A 101 -3.42 1.39 -45.74
C HIS A 101 -2.63 1.20 -44.43
N VAL A 102 -3.26 1.48 -43.29
CA VAL A 102 -2.69 1.14 -41.97
C VAL A 102 -2.50 -0.36 -41.82
N ALA A 103 -1.26 -0.77 -41.55
CA ALA A 103 -0.88 -2.13 -41.18
C ALA A 103 -0.19 -2.10 -39.82
N ILE A 104 -0.75 -2.79 -38.83
CA ILE A 104 -0.15 -2.87 -37.49
C ILE A 104 1.05 -3.81 -37.53
N ASP A 105 2.19 -3.33 -37.06
CA ASP A 105 3.39 -4.14 -36.87
C ASP A 105 3.31 -4.88 -35.52
N SER A 106 3.03 -4.15 -34.43
CA SER A 106 2.87 -4.74 -33.10
C SER A 106 2.08 -3.85 -32.16
N VAL A 107 1.36 -4.47 -31.23
CA VAL A 107 0.78 -3.80 -30.05
C VAL A 107 1.50 -4.30 -28.82
N VAL A 108 2.10 -3.39 -28.06
CA VAL A 108 2.89 -3.76 -26.88
C VAL A 108 2.38 -3.02 -25.65
N LEU A 109 1.94 -3.79 -24.66
CA LEU A 109 1.67 -3.31 -23.31
C LEU A 109 2.99 -3.27 -22.53
N THR A 110 3.25 -2.16 -21.85
CA THR A 110 4.47 -1.95 -21.08
C THR A 110 4.12 -1.39 -19.69
N VAL A 111 4.60 -2.03 -18.62
CA VAL A 111 4.43 -1.55 -17.24
C VAL A 111 5.74 -1.71 -16.45
N PRO A 112 6.34 -0.63 -15.92
CA PRO A 112 7.56 -0.72 -15.13
C PRO A 112 7.40 -1.49 -13.82
N TYR A 113 8.45 -2.23 -13.43
CA TYR A 113 8.59 -2.75 -12.08
C TYR A 113 9.20 -1.69 -11.16
N PHE A 114 8.82 -1.71 -9.88
CA PHE A 114 9.62 -1.04 -8.85
C PHE A 114 10.96 -1.77 -8.71
N SER A 115 12.05 -1.07 -8.98
CA SER A 115 13.39 -1.65 -9.04
C SER A 115 14.47 -0.69 -8.57
N THR A 116 15.58 -1.25 -8.09
CA THR A 116 16.79 -0.52 -7.70
C THR A 116 17.95 -0.99 -8.58
N ILE A 117 18.73 -0.04 -9.10
CA ILE A 117 19.97 -0.34 -9.80
C ILE A 117 21.04 -0.75 -8.78
N ILE A 118 21.67 -1.90 -8.99
CA ILE A 118 22.74 -2.45 -8.15
C ILE A 118 24.10 -1.97 -8.66
N SER A 119 24.29 -2.03 -9.98
CA SER A 119 25.53 -1.65 -10.64
C SER A 119 25.26 -1.26 -12.09
N THR A 120 26.22 -0.58 -12.70
CA THR A 120 26.23 -0.26 -14.14
C THR A 120 27.55 -0.78 -14.71
N ASP A 121 27.49 -1.49 -15.83
CA ASP A 121 28.68 -2.01 -16.50
C ASP A 121 29.39 -0.93 -17.35
N ALA A 122 30.54 -1.29 -17.95
CA ALA A 122 31.34 -0.39 -18.78
C ALA A 122 30.61 0.08 -20.07
N ASN A 123 29.54 -0.61 -20.46
CA ASN A 123 28.72 -0.26 -21.63
C ASN A 123 27.47 0.56 -21.23
N GLY A 124 27.34 0.95 -19.97
CA GLY A 124 26.20 1.70 -19.46
C GLY A 124 24.95 0.84 -19.16
N ILE A 125 25.07 -0.50 -19.14
CA ILE A 125 23.95 -1.40 -18.88
C ILE A 125 23.79 -1.59 -17.36
N GLY A 126 22.59 -1.32 -16.85
CA GLY A 126 22.27 -1.53 -15.43
C GLY A 126 21.98 -3.00 -15.09
N THR A 127 22.48 -3.44 -13.94
CA THR A 127 22.00 -4.64 -13.24
C THR A 127 21.02 -4.21 -12.16
N TYR A 128 19.84 -4.84 -12.11
CA TYR A 128 18.74 -4.39 -11.26
C TYR A 128 18.28 -5.47 -10.27
N ARG A 129 17.77 -5.02 -9.13
CA ARG A 129 16.93 -5.79 -8.21
C ARG A 129 15.49 -5.30 -8.32
N LEU A 130 14.54 -6.23 -8.41
CA LEU A 130 13.11 -5.89 -8.28
C LEU A 130 12.75 -5.81 -6.79
N ASN A 131 12.10 -4.73 -6.35
CA ASN A 131 11.90 -4.45 -4.93
C ASN A 131 10.58 -5.02 -4.37
N SER A 132 9.56 -5.18 -5.20
CA SER A 132 8.20 -5.55 -4.76
C SER A 132 7.72 -6.82 -5.45
N ILE A 133 8.53 -7.85 -5.43
CA ILE A 133 8.20 -9.16 -5.99
C ILE A 133 8.21 -10.19 -4.88
N TYR A 134 7.11 -10.94 -4.76
CA TYR A 134 6.91 -11.95 -3.73
C TYR A 134 6.61 -13.27 -4.42
N THR A 135 7.41 -14.29 -4.16
CA THR A 135 7.36 -15.57 -4.86
C THR A 135 7.68 -16.70 -3.88
N THR A 136 7.10 -17.88 -4.09
CA THR A 136 7.45 -19.08 -3.32
C THR A 136 8.86 -19.59 -3.62
N ASN A 137 9.41 -19.24 -4.78
CA ASN A 137 10.78 -19.57 -5.16
C ASN A 137 11.81 -18.74 -4.38
N THR A 138 12.70 -19.41 -3.65
CA THR A 138 13.70 -18.75 -2.81
C THR A 138 15.06 -18.60 -3.49
N ALA A 139 15.24 -19.08 -4.72
CA ALA A 139 16.45 -18.87 -5.48
C ALA A 139 16.55 -17.41 -5.94
N ALA A 140 17.75 -16.84 -5.86
CA ALA A 140 17.97 -15.44 -6.21
C ALA A 140 17.53 -15.16 -7.66
N ASN A 141 16.78 -14.06 -7.86
CA ASN A 141 16.29 -13.61 -9.17
C ASN A 141 15.52 -14.68 -9.97
N THR A 142 14.89 -15.63 -9.28
CA THR A 142 14.06 -16.67 -9.89
C THR A 142 12.65 -16.56 -9.34
N TYR A 143 11.66 -16.68 -10.20
CA TYR A 143 10.27 -16.42 -9.87
C TYR A 143 9.38 -17.57 -10.32
N ASP A 144 8.35 -17.91 -9.54
CA ASP A 144 7.39 -18.92 -9.95
C ASP A 144 6.45 -18.38 -11.03
N PRO A 145 6.10 -19.19 -12.05
CA PRO A 145 5.25 -18.76 -13.13
C PRO A 145 3.81 -18.53 -12.69
N ILE A 146 3.14 -17.56 -13.32
CA ILE A 146 1.69 -17.31 -13.19
C ILE A 146 1.00 -17.35 -14.55
N ASP A 147 -0.27 -17.76 -14.56
CA ASP A 147 -1.12 -17.63 -15.73
C ASP A 147 -1.67 -16.20 -15.73
N LEU A 148 -1.20 -15.39 -16.66
CA LEU A 148 -1.58 -13.99 -16.82
C LEU A 148 -2.42 -13.81 -18.08
N LYS A 149 -3.65 -13.34 -17.93
CA LYS A 149 -4.56 -13.05 -19.04
C LYS A 149 -4.96 -11.58 -19.02
N VAL A 150 -4.93 -10.96 -20.20
CA VAL A 150 -5.35 -9.57 -20.39
C VAL A 150 -6.58 -9.56 -21.27
N PHE A 151 -7.64 -8.91 -20.83
CA PHE A 151 -8.90 -8.74 -21.57
C PHE A 151 -9.24 -7.26 -21.71
N ARG A 152 -10.11 -6.91 -22.64
CA ARG A 152 -10.81 -5.63 -22.56
C ARG A 152 -11.87 -5.69 -21.47
N ASN A 153 -11.86 -4.67 -20.63
CA ASN A 153 -12.83 -4.48 -19.57
C ASN A 153 -14.19 -4.02 -20.15
N GLY A 154 -15.30 -4.65 -19.77
CA GLY A 154 -16.65 -4.25 -20.18
C GLY A 154 -17.35 -3.28 -19.23
N VAL A 155 -16.76 -2.98 -18.06
CA VAL A 155 -17.34 -2.11 -17.02
C VAL A 155 -16.74 -0.71 -17.10
N TYR A 156 -17.56 0.33 -17.25
CA TYR A 156 -17.07 1.70 -17.27
C TYR A 156 -16.77 2.20 -15.83
N LEU A 157 -15.48 2.45 -15.53
CA LEU A 157 -15.04 3.04 -14.26
C LEU A 157 -15.34 4.54 -14.25
N ARG A 158 -16.49 4.93 -13.71
CA ARG A 158 -16.94 6.32 -13.66
C ARG A 158 -16.03 7.16 -12.76
N ASP A 159 -15.89 8.44 -13.09
CA ASP A 159 -15.21 9.40 -12.20
C ASP A 159 -16.09 9.79 -11.00
N SER A 160 -17.42 9.87 -11.22
CA SER A 160 -18.40 10.29 -10.20
C SER A 160 -19.49 9.25 -9.95
N ASP A 161 -19.86 9.10 -8.69
CA ASP A 161 -21.01 8.31 -8.25
C ASP A 161 -22.32 9.06 -8.58
N PRO A 162 -23.30 8.43 -9.24
CA PRO A 162 -24.51 9.12 -9.70
C PRO A 162 -25.51 9.45 -8.59
N VAL A 163 -25.36 8.87 -7.38
CA VAL A 163 -26.27 9.06 -6.25
C VAL A 163 -25.73 10.14 -5.32
N THR A 164 -24.45 10.04 -4.98
CA THR A 164 -23.78 10.96 -4.05
C THR A 164 -23.14 12.16 -4.75
N PHE A 165 -22.96 12.09 -6.07
CA PHE A 165 -22.22 13.07 -6.90
C PHE A 165 -20.75 13.28 -6.49
N GLY A 166 -20.23 12.45 -5.57
CA GLY A 166 -18.83 12.41 -5.19
C GLY A 166 -18.01 11.51 -6.11
N ALA A 167 -16.73 11.31 -5.79
CA ALA A 167 -15.89 10.35 -6.52
C ALA A 167 -16.48 8.93 -6.43
N GLN A 168 -16.55 8.22 -7.56
CA GLN A 168 -16.97 6.82 -7.57
C GLN A 168 -15.92 5.98 -6.87
N LYS A 169 -16.36 5.22 -5.87
CA LYS A 169 -15.52 4.24 -5.18
C LYS A 169 -15.67 2.89 -5.85
N HIS A 170 -14.57 2.16 -5.94
CA HIS A 170 -14.53 0.76 -6.31
C HIS A 170 -13.86 -0.04 -5.21
N TYR A 171 -14.38 -1.23 -4.96
CA TYR A 171 -13.99 -2.05 -3.82
C TYR A 171 -13.23 -3.31 -4.23
N SER A 172 -12.44 -3.81 -3.28
CA SER A 172 -11.56 -4.96 -3.43
C SER A 172 -12.23 -6.26 -3.87
N ASP A 173 -13.53 -6.43 -3.59
CA ASP A 173 -14.30 -7.65 -3.83
C ASP A 173 -15.12 -7.63 -5.13
N GLU A 174 -14.93 -6.63 -5.98
CA GLU A 174 -15.70 -6.47 -7.23
C GLU A 174 -15.29 -7.43 -8.37
N ASP A 175 -14.38 -8.39 -8.11
CA ASP A 175 -13.78 -9.26 -9.13
C ASP A 175 -14.81 -10.03 -9.97
N ALA A 176 -15.87 -10.51 -9.32
CA ALA A 176 -16.95 -11.22 -9.98
C ALA A 176 -17.67 -10.34 -11.03
N ASN A 177 -17.82 -9.04 -10.76
CA ASN A 177 -18.45 -8.10 -11.68
C ASN A 177 -17.58 -7.89 -12.93
N PHE A 178 -16.27 -7.72 -12.77
CA PHE A 178 -15.36 -7.55 -13.90
C PHE A 178 -15.22 -8.83 -14.73
N SER A 179 -15.11 -9.98 -14.05
CA SER A 179 -15.01 -11.29 -14.71
C SER A 179 -16.26 -11.65 -15.51
N ALA A 180 -17.46 -11.27 -15.03
CA ALA A 180 -18.71 -11.48 -15.75
C ALA A 180 -18.90 -10.54 -16.96
N ASN A 181 -18.19 -9.42 -17.00
CA ASN A 181 -18.32 -8.36 -18.02
C ASN A 181 -17.03 -8.20 -18.83
N ILE A 182 -16.41 -9.31 -19.26
CA ILE A 182 -15.29 -9.29 -20.22
C ILE A 182 -15.84 -8.99 -21.63
N ASP A 183 -15.19 -8.06 -22.35
CA ASP A 183 -15.60 -7.64 -23.71
C ASP A 183 -14.62 -8.11 -24.79
N GLY A 184 -14.78 -9.36 -25.22
CA GLY A 184 -14.00 -9.96 -26.32
C GLY A 184 -12.98 -11.02 -25.85
N PRO A 185 -12.06 -11.42 -26.75
CA PRO A 185 -11.11 -12.50 -26.47
C PRO A 185 -9.96 -12.04 -25.55
N MET A 186 -9.17 -13.01 -25.09
CA MET A 186 -7.88 -12.75 -24.44
C MET A 186 -6.94 -12.04 -25.43
N LEU A 187 -6.36 -10.92 -24.99
CA LEU A 187 -5.56 -10.03 -25.82
C LEU A 187 -4.08 -10.45 -25.88
N ASN A 188 -3.50 -11.01 -24.81
CA ASN A 188 -2.12 -11.51 -24.81
C ASN A 188 -2.03 -12.98 -25.28
N ASN A 189 -2.62 -13.25 -26.45
CA ASN A 189 -2.82 -14.58 -27.02
C ASN A 189 -1.71 -15.02 -28.00
N ARG A 190 -0.61 -14.26 -28.11
CA ARG A 190 0.46 -14.56 -29.05
C ARG A 190 1.03 -15.96 -28.78
N VAL A 191 0.98 -16.82 -29.79
CA VAL A 191 1.60 -18.14 -29.75
C VAL A 191 3.05 -17.99 -30.18
N TYR A 192 3.93 -18.48 -29.33
CA TYR A 192 5.36 -18.45 -29.56
C TYR A 192 5.84 -19.80 -30.07
N ASN A 193 6.38 -19.85 -31.29
CA ASN A 193 7.02 -21.07 -31.79
C ASN A 193 8.39 -21.24 -31.11
N SER A 194 8.65 -22.42 -30.57
CA SER A 194 9.79 -22.76 -29.71
C SER A 194 11.17 -22.77 -30.39
N LEU A 195 11.34 -22.05 -31.50
CA LEU A 195 12.56 -22.05 -32.32
C LEU A 195 13.56 -20.95 -31.95
N THR A 196 13.24 -20.04 -31.00
CA THR A 196 14.21 -19.07 -30.47
C THR A 196 14.27 -19.13 -28.94
N PRO A 197 15.47 -19.23 -28.33
CA PRO A 197 15.64 -19.39 -26.87
C PRO A 197 15.16 -18.21 -26.01
N GLU A 198 14.85 -17.07 -26.64
CA GLU A 198 14.60 -15.79 -25.95
C GLU A 198 13.11 -15.53 -25.68
N ILE A 199 12.25 -16.45 -26.11
CA ILE A 199 10.82 -16.24 -26.02
C ILE A 199 10.33 -16.54 -24.60
N ARG A 200 9.97 -15.47 -23.89
CA ARG A 200 9.31 -15.52 -22.59
C ARG A 200 7.83 -15.83 -22.79
N ASN A 201 7.29 -16.71 -21.97
CA ASN A 201 5.85 -16.94 -21.91
C ASN A 201 5.19 -15.65 -21.36
N GLU A 202 4.35 -15.01 -22.17
CA GLU A 202 3.64 -13.77 -21.80
C GLU A 202 2.22 -14.01 -21.25
N ASN A 203 1.84 -15.28 -21.10
CA ASN A 203 0.51 -15.69 -20.64
C ASN A 203 0.58 -16.85 -19.63
N THR A 204 0.56 -18.10 -20.07
CA THR A 204 0.29 -19.29 -19.25
C THR A 204 1.39 -19.66 -18.26
N ALA A 205 2.58 -19.08 -18.39
CA ALA A 205 3.71 -19.29 -17.52
C ALA A 205 4.58 -18.02 -17.42
N PHE A 206 3.92 -16.88 -17.22
CA PHE A 206 4.57 -15.59 -17.10
C PHE A 206 5.48 -15.51 -15.88
N VAL A 207 6.69 -14.97 -16.06
CA VAL A 207 7.65 -14.66 -14.99
C VAL A 207 8.17 -13.23 -15.17
N PRO A 208 8.36 -12.45 -14.09
CA PRO A 208 8.97 -11.13 -14.19
C PRO A 208 10.43 -11.21 -14.63
N ASP A 209 10.89 -10.17 -15.31
CA ASP A 209 12.25 -10.09 -15.83
C ASP A 209 13.02 -8.95 -15.15
N THR A 210 14.25 -9.23 -14.69
CA THR A 210 15.17 -8.28 -14.06
C THR A 210 16.02 -7.52 -15.08
N ARG A 211 15.99 -7.91 -16.36
CA ARG A 211 16.80 -7.29 -17.41
C ARG A 211 16.32 -5.88 -17.71
N GLU A 212 17.29 -5.01 -17.89
CA GLU A 212 17.08 -3.68 -18.45
C GLU A 212 16.42 -3.78 -19.83
N TYR A 213 15.50 -2.85 -20.10
CA TYR A 213 14.92 -2.70 -21.42
C TYR A 213 15.76 -1.73 -22.26
N LYS A 214 16.15 -2.15 -23.46
CA LYS A 214 16.81 -1.28 -24.44
C LYS A 214 15.79 -0.87 -25.50
N LYS A 215 15.58 0.43 -25.65
CA LYS A 215 14.84 0.99 -26.79
C LYS A 215 15.86 1.32 -27.87
N TYR A 216 15.67 0.82 -29.09
CA TYR A 216 16.56 1.06 -30.23
C TYR A 216 16.07 2.21 -31.10
N LYS A 217 16.99 2.93 -31.73
CA LYS A 217 16.66 4.04 -32.63
C LYS A 217 16.01 3.53 -33.91
N VAL A 218 15.04 4.29 -34.40
CA VAL A 218 14.46 4.13 -35.73
C VAL A 218 15.01 5.22 -36.65
N VAL A 219 15.67 4.82 -37.73
CA VAL A 219 16.21 5.74 -38.75
C VAL A 219 15.71 5.26 -40.11
N ASN A 220 15.18 6.17 -40.93
CA ASN A 220 14.63 5.87 -42.26
C ASN A 220 13.66 4.66 -42.25
N ASN A 221 12.75 4.61 -41.28
CA ASN A 221 11.77 3.53 -41.10
C ASN A 221 12.38 2.12 -40.90
N VAL A 222 13.60 2.04 -40.34
CA VAL A 222 14.26 0.78 -39.97
C VAL A 222 14.77 0.88 -38.54
N ILE A 223 14.52 -0.17 -37.75
CA ILE A 223 15.09 -0.31 -36.40
C ILE A 223 16.59 -0.60 -36.54
N THR A 224 17.42 0.22 -35.93
CA THR A 224 18.88 0.10 -35.97
C THR A 224 19.41 -0.70 -34.77
N ALA A 225 20.70 -1.06 -34.79
CA ALA A 225 21.38 -1.63 -33.62
C ALA A 225 21.74 -0.57 -32.56
N GLU A 226 21.58 0.72 -32.85
CA GLU A 226 21.89 1.80 -31.91
C GLU A 226 20.82 1.91 -30.83
N VAL A 227 21.25 1.99 -29.57
CA VAL A 227 20.35 2.18 -28.43
C VAL A 227 19.96 3.67 -28.34
N GLU A 228 18.65 3.92 -28.30
CA GLU A 228 18.05 5.23 -28.07
C GLU A 228 17.98 5.55 -26.56
N SER A 229 17.58 4.57 -25.75
CA SER A 229 17.47 4.74 -24.30
C SER A 229 17.54 3.43 -23.54
N HIS A 230 18.14 3.50 -22.35
CA HIS A 230 18.16 2.44 -21.34
C HIS A 230 17.05 2.69 -20.33
N ASN A 231 16.32 1.63 -20.00
CA ASN A 231 15.06 1.73 -19.31
C ASN A 231 15.01 0.65 -18.23
N SER A 232 14.55 1.01 -17.03
CA SER A 232 14.40 0.05 -15.93
C SER A 232 13.57 -1.18 -16.34
N PRO A 233 13.77 -2.32 -15.66
CA PRO A 233 13.01 -3.54 -15.94
C PRO A 233 11.50 -3.29 -15.91
N ARG A 234 10.78 -3.98 -16.81
CA ARG A 234 9.36 -3.75 -17.06
C ARG A 234 8.67 -4.99 -17.63
N MET A 235 7.43 -5.20 -17.21
CA MET A 235 6.53 -6.16 -17.85
C MET A 235 6.24 -5.67 -19.27
N ARG A 236 6.44 -6.54 -20.26
CA ARG A 236 6.07 -6.29 -21.66
C ARG A 236 5.28 -7.46 -22.20
N LEU A 237 4.09 -7.18 -22.73
CA LEU A 237 3.20 -8.18 -23.30
C LEU A 237 2.82 -7.77 -24.72
N HIS A 238 2.88 -8.71 -25.65
CA HIS A 238 2.36 -8.52 -26.99
C HIS A 238 0.85 -8.77 -26.98
N LEU A 239 0.09 -7.78 -27.44
CA LEU A 239 -1.36 -7.87 -27.53
C LEU A 239 -1.80 -8.15 -28.97
N ASP A 240 -3.03 -8.63 -29.11
CA ASP A 240 -3.65 -9.01 -30.38
C ASP A 240 -3.72 -7.82 -31.36
N ASN A 241 -2.94 -7.89 -32.44
CA ASN A 241 -2.86 -6.83 -33.44
C ASN A 241 -4.22 -6.58 -34.12
N ASP A 242 -4.97 -7.63 -34.47
CA ASP A 242 -6.23 -7.49 -35.20
C ASP A 242 -7.31 -6.86 -34.33
N TYR A 243 -7.33 -7.19 -33.04
CA TYR A 243 -8.24 -6.58 -32.07
C TYR A 243 -8.06 -5.07 -32.03
N PHE A 244 -6.82 -4.58 -31.90
CA PHE A 244 -6.54 -3.15 -31.85
C PHE A 244 -6.69 -2.45 -33.21
N LYS A 245 -6.45 -3.16 -34.32
CA LYS A 245 -6.81 -2.63 -35.66
C LYS A 245 -8.30 -2.35 -35.73
N ASN A 246 -9.12 -3.33 -35.37
CA ASN A 246 -10.58 -3.25 -35.49
C ASN A 246 -11.20 -2.29 -34.46
N ASN A 247 -10.66 -2.23 -33.25
CA ASN A 247 -11.26 -1.46 -32.14
C ASN A 247 -10.58 -0.12 -31.86
N ILE A 248 -9.44 0.21 -32.48
CA ILE A 248 -8.79 1.53 -32.31
C ILE A 248 -8.60 2.21 -33.66
N ILE A 249 -7.90 1.57 -34.61
CA ILE A 249 -7.59 2.20 -35.90
C ILE A 249 -8.86 2.41 -36.73
N LEU A 250 -9.75 1.41 -36.75
CA LEU A 250 -11.03 1.45 -37.48
C LEU A 250 -12.20 1.94 -36.63
N ALA A 251 -11.95 2.45 -35.42
CA ALA A 251 -12.99 2.99 -34.56
C ALA A 251 -13.61 4.26 -35.17
N PRO A 252 -14.91 4.53 -34.95
CA PRO A 252 -15.51 5.81 -35.32
C PRO A 252 -14.73 6.99 -34.72
N ALA A 253 -14.43 8.02 -35.52
CA ALA A 253 -13.60 9.16 -35.10
C ALA A 253 -14.11 9.83 -33.82
N ALA A 254 -15.43 9.90 -33.63
CA ALA A 254 -16.06 10.44 -32.42
C ALA A 254 -15.61 9.73 -31.12
N ASN A 255 -15.26 8.44 -31.18
CA ASN A 255 -14.76 7.69 -30.03
C ASN A 255 -13.31 8.02 -29.69
N LEU A 256 -12.56 8.64 -30.61
CA LEU A 256 -11.17 9.05 -30.42
C LEU A 256 -11.01 10.57 -30.26
N ASP A 257 -12.12 11.31 -30.22
CA ASP A 257 -12.12 12.77 -30.20
C ASP A 257 -11.51 13.36 -28.92
N ASN A 258 -11.74 12.70 -27.80
CA ASN A 258 -11.22 13.07 -26.49
C ASN A 258 -11.27 11.87 -25.53
N ASN A 259 -10.65 12.03 -24.36
CA ASN A 259 -10.57 10.95 -23.38
C ASN A 259 -11.90 10.59 -22.72
N ASN A 260 -12.90 11.47 -22.68
CA ASN A 260 -14.21 11.11 -22.14
C ASN A 260 -14.93 10.14 -23.10
N ALA A 261 -14.94 10.46 -24.38
CA ALA A 261 -15.48 9.59 -25.42
C ALA A 261 -14.72 8.25 -25.48
N PHE A 262 -13.38 8.31 -25.47
CA PHE A 262 -12.55 7.11 -25.54
C PHE A 262 -12.73 6.18 -24.34
N LYS A 263 -12.70 6.72 -23.11
CA LYS A 263 -12.91 5.90 -21.90
C LYS A 263 -14.31 5.26 -21.90
N SER A 264 -15.33 5.96 -22.38
CA SER A 264 -16.69 5.41 -22.50
C SER A 264 -16.77 4.29 -23.54
N TYR A 265 -16.03 4.42 -24.64
CA TYR A 265 -15.99 3.42 -25.70
C TYR A 265 -15.14 2.20 -25.33
N PHE A 266 -13.85 2.39 -25.02
CA PHE A 266 -12.90 1.30 -24.84
C PHE A 266 -12.94 0.69 -23.43
N LYS A 267 -13.28 1.48 -22.40
CA LYS A 267 -13.47 1.09 -20.98
C LYS A 267 -12.24 0.51 -20.24
N GLY A 268 -11.19 0.13 -20.95
CA GLY A 268 -9.90 -0.23 -20.38
C GLY A 268 -9.54 -1.70 -20.49
N LEU A 269 -8.61 -2.13 -19.65
CA LEU A 269 -8.08 -3.48 -19.59
C LEU A 269 -8.38 -4.13 -18.23
N TYR A 270 -8.64 -5.43 -18.26
CA TYR A 270 -8.76 -6.29 -17.10
C TYR A 270 -7.64 -7.33 -17.13
N PHE A 271 -6.79 -7.33 -16.10
CA PHE A 271 -5.72 -8.30 -15.89
C PHE A 271 -6.21 -9.35 -14.90
N GLN A 272 -6.34 -10.57 -15.39
CA GLN A 272 -6.73 -11.73 -14.60
C GLN A 272 -5.54 -12.66 -14.43
N VAL A 273 -5.29 -13.09 -13.20
CA VAL A 273 -4.19 -13.99 -12.86
C VAL A 273 -4.67 -15.25 -12.16
N SER A 274 -3.93 -16.34 -12.36
CA SER A 274 -4.09 -17.56 -11.59
C SER A 274 -2.77 -18.32 -11.45
N GLU A 275 -2.75 -19.37 -10.65
CA GLU A 275 -1.58 -20.23 -10.52
C GLU A 275 -1.34 -21.00 -11.84
N SER A 276 -0.16 -20.85 -12.44
CA SER A 276 0.26 -21.77 -13.52
C SER A 276 0.53 -23.17 -12.99
N ILE A 277 1.00 -23.24 -11.75
CA ILE A 277 1.37 -24.48 -11.05
C ILE A 277 0.72 -24.40 -9.66
N ALA A 278 -0.08 -25.40 -9.31
CA ALA A 278 -0.79 -25.42 -8.03
C ALA A 278 0.16 -25.21 -6.84
N GLY A 279 -0.20 -24.29 -5.94
CA GLY A 279 0.59 -23.96 -4.76
C GLY A 279 1.87 -23.17 -5.04
N LYS A 280 2.05 -22.65 -6.26
CA LYS A 280 3.14 -21.74 -6.62
C LYS A 280 2.59 -20.47 -7.25
N GLY A 281 3.28 -19.36 -7.04
CA GLY A 281 2.92 -18.11 -7.66
C GLY A 281 3.90 -16.98 -7.37
N THR A 282 3.79 -15.95 -8.19
CA THR A 282 4.49 -14.67 -8.00
C THR A 282 3.45 -13.55 -7.93
N SER A 283 3.56 -12.68 -6.92
CA SER A 283 2.85 -11.41 -6.81
C SER A 283 3.83 -10.25 -7.03
N MET A 284 3.41 -9.25 -7.79
CA MET A 284 4.26 -8.17 -8.26
C MET A 284 3.62 -6.81 -7.97
N GLY A 285 4.35 -5.93 -7.32
CA GLY A 285 4.06 -4.50 -7.29
C GLY A 285 4.48 -3.84 -8.60
N LEU A 286 3.52 -3.21 -9.28
CA LEU A 286 3.71 -2.61 -10.60
C LEU A 286 3.35 -1.12 -10.60
N ASP A 287 4.14 -0.32 -11.31
CA ASP A 287 3.90 1.12 -11.48
C ASP A 287 3.01 1.35 -12.70
N PHE A 288 1.73 0.97 -12.58
CA PHE A 288 0.74 1.13 -13.66
C PHE A 288 0.53 2.60 -14.06
N ALA A 289 0.79 3.57 -13.18
CA ALA A 289 0.71 4.98 -13.52
C ALA A 289 1.72 5.39 -14.61
N LYS A 290 2.82 4.63 -14.74
CA LYS A 290 3.81 4.76 -15.83
C LYS A 290 3.63 3.72 -16.94
N GLY A 291 2.51 2.99 -16.92
CA GLY A 291 2.19 1.98 -17.90
C GLY A 291 1.50 2.54 -19.15
N ASP A 292 1.72 1.86 -20.27
CA ASP A 292 1.12 2.22 -21.55
C ASP A 292 0.83 0.99 -22.42
N VAL A 293 -0.03 1.19 -23.42
CA VAL A 293 -0.15 0.31 -24.58
C VAL A 293 0.23 1.12 -25.81
N THR A 294 1.29 0.72 -26.50
CA THR A 294 1.72 1.39 -27.73
C THR A 294 1.43 0.51 -28.95
N ILE A 295 0.68 1.07 -29.90
CA ILE A 295 0.35 0.48 -31.19
C ILE A 295 1.36 1.01 -32.20
N TYR A 296 2.23 0.16 -32.70
CA TYR A 296 3.18 0.47 -33.78
C TYR A 296 2.60 0.01 -35.12
N TYR A 297 2.60 0.89 -36.10
CA TYR A 297 1.99 0.61 -37.41
C TYR A 297 2.73 1.32 -38.54
N LYS A 298 2.45 0.86 -39.77
CA LYS A 298 2.86 1.50 -41.01
C LYS A 298 1.65 2.00 -41.78
N GLN A 299 1.78 3.13 -42.44
CA GLN A 299 0.75 3.71 -43.30
C GLN A 299 1.39 4.34 -44.54
N ASP A 300 0.59 4.72 -45.52
CA ASP A 300 1.09 5.46 -46.67
C ASP A 300 1.64 6.82 -46.25
N LEU A 301 2.78 7.23 -46.82
CA LEU A 301 3.40 8.53 -46.52
C LEU A 301 2.48 9.70 -46.94
N VAL A 302 1.78 9.54 -48.06
CA VAL A 302 0.77 10.47 -48.56
C VAL A 302 -0.59 9.79 -48.49
N ASP A 303 -1.56 10.45 -47.88
CA ASP A 303 -2.90 9.86 -47.73
C ASP A 303 -3.60 9.73 -49.09
N ALA A 304 -4.16 8.55 -49.36
CA ALA A 304 -4.75 8.17 -50.64
C ALA A 304 -5.99 7.27 -50.43
N PRO A 305 -7.09 7.79 -49.84
CA PRO A 305 -8.20 6.98 -49.33
C PRO A 305 -8.97 6.23 -50.41
N SER A 306 -8.86 6.64 -51.67
CA SER A 306 -9.48 5.98 -52.82
C SER A 306 -8.61 4.91 -53.48
N SER A 307 -7.35 4.72 -53.03
CA SER A 307 -6.47 3.70 -53.60
C SER A 307 -6.81 2.33 -53.03
N PRO A 308 -6.94 1.27 -53.86
CA PRO A 308 -7.22 -0.08 -53.39
C PRO A 308 -5.96 -0.82 -52.89
N THR A 309 -4.76 -0.27 -53.14
CA THR A 309 -3.49 -0.90 -52.79
C THR A 309 -2.55 0.07 -52.06
N PRO A 310 -1.72 -0.44 -51.12
CA PRO A 310 -0.72 0.37 -50.43
C PRO A 310 0.27 1.04 -51.38
N SER A 311 0.74 2.23 -51.03
CA SER A 311 1.79 2.93 -51.75
C SER A 311 3.17 2.31 -51.51
N ALA A 312 4.12 2.57 -52.42
CA ALA A 312 5.52 2.14 -52.26
C ALA A 312 6.24 2.92 -51.14
N ASN A 313 5.84 4.17 -50.88
CA ASN A 313 6.44 5.03 -49.87
C ASN A 313 5.59 5.00 -48.61
N ARG A 314 6.03 4.23 -47.61
CA ARG A 314 5.33 4.07 -46.34
C ARG A 314 6.12 4.68 -45.19
N GLU A 315 5.43 5.13 -44.16
CA GLU A 315 6.01 5.66 -42.92
C GLU A 315 5.67 4.78 -41.72
N MET A 316 6.59 4.70 -40.76
CA MET A 316 6.32 4.12 -39.44
C MET A 316 5.72 5.18 -38.53
N ALA A 317 4.67 4.81 -37.80
CA ALA A 317 4.01 5.67 -36.83
C ALA A 317 3.60 4.85 -35.60
N SER A 318 3.20 5.55 -34.54
CA SER A 318 2.71 4.92 -33.32
C SER A 318 1.57 5.71 -32.68
N LEU A 319 0.67 4.99 -32.03
CA LEU A 319 -0.34 5.56 -31.13
C LEU A 319 -0.16 4.97 -29.74
N THR A 320 0.01 5.83 -28.74
CA THR A 320 0.16 5.43 -27.35
C THR A 320 -1.14 5.65 -26.57
N LEU A 321 -1.51 4.65 -25.78
CA LEU A 321 -2.61 4.68 -24.84
C LEU A 321 -2.06 4.60 -23.41
N ASN A 322 -2.18 5.68 -22.65
CA ASN A 322 -1.67 5.78 -21.28
C ASN A 322 -2.64 5.12 -20.28
N MET A 323 -2.11 4.46 -19.26
CA MET A 323 -2.87 3.93 -18.12
C MET A 323 -3.15 5.01 -17.06
N SER A 324 -3.79 6.11 -17.46
CA SER A 324 -4.02 7.30 -16.61
C SER A 324 -5.51 7.61 -16.36
N GLY A 325 -6.37 6.59 -16.44
CA GLY A 325 -7.77 6.69 -16.01
C GLY A 325 -7.98 6.04 -14.64
N ASN A 326 -9.24 5.75 -14.29
CA ASN A 326 -9.53 5.07 -13.03
C ASN A 326 -8.96 3.65 -13.04
N THR A 327 -8.52 3.19 -11.88
CA THR A 327 -8.00 1.85 -11.66
C THR A 327 -8.65 1.20 -10.46
N VAL A 328 -8.64 -0.13 -10.41
CA VAL A 328 -9.18 -0.93 -9.29
C VAL A 328 -8.28 -2.13 -9.04
N GLY A 329 -7.84 -2.29 -7.78
CA GLY A 329 -7.20 -3.53 -7.31
C GLY A 329 -8.23 -4.51 -6.76
N LEU A 330 -8.17 -5.76 -7.18
CA LEU A 330 -9.17 -6.79 -6.84
C LEU A 330 -8.50 -7.93 -6.09
N PHE A 331 -8.96 -8.25 -4.88
CA PHE A 331 -8.28 -9.17 -3.97
C PHE A 331 -9.17 -10.36 -3.62
N THR A 332 -8.67 -11.56 -3.90
CA THR A 332 -9.34 -12.82 -3.54
C THR A 332 -8.46 -13.64 -2.60
N ASN A 333 -8.96 -13.92 -1.40
CA ASN A 333 -8.29 -14.75 -0.41
C ASN A 333 -8.85 -16.17 -0.43
N THR A 334 -7.96 -17.16 -0.38
CA THR A 334 -8.31 -18.59 -0.39
C THR A 334 -7.36 -19.38 0.49
N ASN A 335 -7.76 -20.60 0.87
CA ASN A 335 -6.91 -21.54 1.61
C ASN A 335 -6.37 -20.99 2.94
N GLU A 336 -7.12 -20.12 3.61
CA GLU A 336 -6.77 -19.63 4.94
C GLU A 336 -6.87 -20.77 5.97
N GLY A 337 -5.92 -20.83 6.90
CA GLY A 337 -5.85 -21.90 7.90
C GLY A 337 -7.01 -21.87 8.89
N ILE A 338 -7.28 -23.02 9.52
CA ILE A 338 -8.39 -23.13 10.50
C ILE A 338 -8.23 -22.15 11.66
N ASP A 339 -7.03 -22.00 12.21
CA ASP A 339 -6.76 -21.10 13.33
C ASP A 339 -7.04 -19.63 12.98
N TYR A 340 -6.71 -19.22 11.74
CA TYR A 340 -7.02 -17.90 11.23
C TYR A 340 -8.53 -17.70 11.08
N THR A 341 -9.21 -18.63 10.38
CA THR A 341 -10.64 -18.50 10.10
C THR A 341 -11.48 -18.54 11.38
N THR A 342 -11.09 -19.34 12.37
CA THR A 342 -11.70 -19.34 13.70
C THR A 342 -11.52 -17.98 14.39
N ALA A 343 -10.30 -17.42 14.41
CA ALA A 343 -10.05 -16.12 15.01
C ALA A 343 -10.86 -14.99 14.35
N MET A 344 -11.04 -15.03 13.02
CA MET A 344 -11.78 -14.02 12.26
C MET A 344 -13.31 -14.08 12.44
N ASN A 345 -13.85 -15.23 12.86
CA ASN A 345 -15.29 -15.42 13.08
C ASN A 345 -15.70 -15.19 14.54
N ASN A 346 -14.74 -15.07 15.44
CA ASN A 346 -15.02 -14.81 16.85
C ASN A 346 -15.44 -13.35 17.06
N VAL A 347 -16.59 -13.15 17.70
CA VAL A 347 -16.90 -11.85 18.30
C VAL A 347 -16.02 -11.71 19.55
N PRO A 348 -15.26 -10.61 19.71
CA PRO A 348 -14.37 -10.45 20.87
C PRO A 348 -15.15 -10.57 22.18
N GLN A 349 -14.93 -11.66 22.92
CA GLN A 349 -15.42 -11.89 24.28
C GLN A 349 -14.27 -11.92 25.28
N THR A 350 -13.12 -12.43 24.84
CA THR A 350 -11.86 -12.44 25.57
C THR A 350 -10.73 -11.97 24.66
N GLU A 351 -9.57 -11.72 25.26
CA GLU A 351 -8.34 -11.44 24.53
C GLU A 351 -7.86 -12.68 23.74
N ASP A 352 -7.14 -12.45 22.64
CA ASP A 352 -6.61 -13.50 21.80
C ASP A 352 -5.16 -13.86 22.17
N LYS A 353 -4.83 -15.15 21.98
CA LYS A 353 -3.44 -15.65 22.10
C LYS A 353 -2.57 -15.29 20.91
N ASN A 354 -3.15 -15.28 19.71
CA ASN A 354 -2.45 -14.94 18.47
C ASN A 354 -3.18 -13.80 17.77
N LEU A 355 -2.43 -12.85 17.24
CA LEU A 355 -2.94 -11.78 16.40
C LEU A 355 -2.51 -12.01 14.95
N TYR A 356 -3.47 -12.12 14.06
CA TYR A 356 -3.25 -12.34 12.64
C TYR A 356 -3.39 -11.00 11.91
N LEU A 357 -2.27 -10.49 11.40
CA LEU A 357 -2.26 -9.27 10.60
C LEU A 357 -2.10 -9.64 9.14
N LYS A 358 -3.04 -9.23 8.30
CA LYS A 358 -3.05 -9.58 6.88
C LYS A 358 -3.51 -8.38 6.05
N GLY A 359 -2.68 -7.96 5.10
CA GLY A 359 -3.00 -6.86 4.18
C GLY A 359 -4.08 -7.20 3.14
N GLY A 360 -4.41 -6.21 2.31
CA GLY A 360 -5.55 -6.29 1.39
C GLY A 360 -6.89 -6.33 2.13
N GLN A 361 -7.87 -7.05 1.58
CA GLN A 361 -9.10 -7.44 2.29
C GLN A 361 -8.81 -8.58 3.27
N GLY A 362 -8.01 -8.31 4.30
CA GLY A 362 -7.51 -9.33 5.23
C GLY A 362 -8.03 -9.12 6.65
N SER A 363 -7.11 -8.81 7.56
CA SER A 363 -7.36 -8.72 8.99
C SER A 363 -6.38 -7.80 9.69
N MET A 364 -6.79 -7.35 10.86
CA MET A 364 -6.01 -6.48 11.73
C MET A 364 -6.22 -6.88 13.19
N ALA A 365 -5.46 -6.27 14.09
CA ALA A 365 -5.69 -6.41 15.52
C ALA A 365 -6.14 -5.09 16.13
N PHE A 366 -6.97 -5.18 17.15
CA PHE A 366 -7.31 -4.07 18.02
C PHE A 366 -6.55 -4.15 19.34
N LEU A 367 -6.23 -2.99 19.91
CA LEU A 367 -5.64 -2.84 21.24
C LEU A 367 -6.44 -1.85 22.09
N GLU A 368 -6.60 -2.20 23.37
CA GLU A 368 -7.14 -1.32 24.41
C GLU A 368 -6.11 -1.24 25.55
N LEU A 369 -5.55 -0.05 25.80
CA LEU A 369 -4.31 0.13 26.57
C LEU A 369 -4.49 0.22 28.09
N PHE A 370 -5.65 0.65 28.56
CA PHE A 370 -5.93 0.79 29.99
C PHE A 370 -7.36 0.37 30.31
N THR A 371 -7.56 -0.18 31.51
CA THR A 371 -8.87 -0.10 32.16
C THR A 371 -9.11 1.30 32.72
N SER A 372 -10.37 1.63 33.02
CA SER A 372 -10.72 2.93 33.62
C SER A 372 -9.99 3.17 34.94
N ASP A 373 -9.82 2.14 35.77
CA ASP A 373 -9.19 2.23 37.08
C ASP A 373 -7.66 2.38 36.99
N GLU A 374 -7.01 1.62 36.10
CA GLU A 374 -5.57 1.76 35.82
C GLU A 374 -5.25 3.16 35.31
N LEU A 375 -6.07 3.68 34.38
CA LEU A 375 -5.87 5.03 33.85
C LEU A 375 -6.09 6.11 34.91
N ALA A 376 -7.14 5.98 35.74
CA ALA A 376 -7.39 6.92 36.83
C ALA A 376 -6.23 6.93 37.84
N THR A 377 -5.68 5.75 38.14
CA THR A 377 -4.52 5.60 39.01
C THR A 377 -3.27 6.23 38.40
N LEU A 378 -3.02 6.05 37.10
CA LEU A 378 -1.88 6.66 36.43
C LEU A 378 -1.99 8.18 36.37
N LYS A 379 -3.21 8.72 36.15
CA LYS A 379 -3.48 10.16 36.19
C LYS A 379 -3.26 10.76 37.58
N SER A 380 -3.66 10.06 38.65
CA SER A 380 -3.51 10.58 40.02
C SER A 380 -2.06 10.67 40.48
N LYS A 381 -1.16 9.86 39.89
CA LYS A 381 0.30 9.96 40.10
C LYS A 381 0.93 11.22 39.47
N ASN A 382 0.18 11.98 38.65
CA ASN A 382 0.64 13.19 37.94
C ASN A 382 2.00 13.03 37.23
N VAL A 383 2.19 11.87 36.60
CA VAL A 383 3.49 11.48 36.03
C VAL A 383 3.84 12.24 34.77
N LEU A 384 5.14 12.49 34.56
CA LEU A 384 5.67 12.97 33.29
C LEU A 384 6.15 11.77 32.46
N VAL A 385 5.45 11.44 31.37
CA VAL A 385 5.85 10.33 30.49
C VAL A 385 7.05 10.74 29.65
N ASN A 386 8.17 10.04 29.84
CA ASN A 386 9.40 10.23 29.09
C ASN A 386 9.40 9.41 27.80
N GLU A 387 8.93 8.17 27.85
CA GLU A 387 8.79 7.29 26.69
C GLU A 387 7.68 6.27 26.95
N ALA A 388 6.86 5.97 25.94
CA ALA A 388 5.91 4.87 25.97
C ALA A 388 6.01 4.06 24.69
N ASN A 389 6.02 2.73 24.81
CA ASN A 389 6.18 1.82 23.67
C ASN A 389 5.25 0.62 23.75
N LEU A 390 4.86 0.14 22.57
CA LEU A 390 4.31 -1.19 22.37
C LEU A 390 5.34 -2.06 21.68
N THR A 391 5.64 -3.22 22.26
CA THR A 391 6.51 -4.23 21.66
C THR A 391 5.69 -5.48 21.34
N PHE A 392 5.75 -5.92 20.09
CA PHE A 392 5.09 -7.13 19.58
C PHE A 392 6.15 -8.14 19.18
N THR A 393 5.90 -9.42 19.46
CA THR A 393 6.78 -10.53 19.06
C THR A 393 6.10 -11.35 17.96
N VAL A 394 6.83 -11.70 16.90
CA VAL A 394 6.33 -12.59 15.85
C VAL A 394 6.21 -14.01 16.40
N ASN A 395 5.01 -14.60 16.29
CA ASN A 395 4.78 -16.00 16.62
C ASN A 395 5.09 -16.89 15.41
N LYS A 396 6.37 -17.23 15.24
CA LYS A 396 6.88 -18.07 14.13
C LYS A 396 6.24 -19.47 14.13
N THR A 397 5.93 -19.99 15.32
CA THR A 397 5.26 -21.28 15.50
C THR A 397 3.83 -21.23 14.98
N ALA A 398 3.03 -20.27 15.43
CA ALA A 398 1.66 -20.08 14.94
C ALA A 398 1.63 -19.70 13.45
N MET A 399 2.67 -19.03 12.95
CA MET A 399 2.80 -18.75 11.53
C MET A 399 3.25 -19.97 10.71
N ASN A 400 3.75 -21.06 11.31
CA ASN A 400 4.31 -22.21 10.59
C ASN A 400 5.37 -21.83 9.51
N SER A 401 6.06 -20.69 9.69
CA SER A 401 7.05 -20.21 8.73
C SER A 401 7.99 -19.19 9.38
N ASP A 402 9.23 -19.15 8.90
CA ASP A 402 10.18 -18.08 9.20
C ASP A 402 10.33 -17.06 8.05
N LYS A 403 9.51 -17.17 7.01
CA LYS A 403 9.57 -16.36 5.78
C LYS A 403 8.29 -15.53 5.61
N ASP A 404 8.31 -14.64 4.61
CA ASP A 404 7.14 -13.85 4.15
C ASP A 404 6.44 -13.03 5.23
N LYS A 405 7.19 -12.66 6.28
CA LYS A 405 6.72 -11.72 7.30
C LYS A 405 6.70 -10.32 6.73
N SER A 406 5.67 -9.55 7.09
CA SER A 406 5.70 -8.11 6.88
C SER A 406 6.99 -7.52 7.47
N GLN A 407 7.61 -6.58 6.76
CA GLN A 407 8.78 -5.86 7.29
C GLN A 407 8.37 -4.75 8.26
N ARG A 408 7.07 -4.42 8.29
CA ARG A 408 6.56 -3.32 9.09
C ARG A 408 5.11 -3.49 9.52
N ILE A 409 4.82 -3.04 10.73
CA ILE A 409 3.46 -2.81 11.23
C ILE A 409 3.23 -1.32 11.49
N HIS A 410 1.97 -0.91 11.47
CA HIS A 410 1.51 0.46 11.70
C HIS A 410 0.37 0.46 12.72
N ILE A 411 0.33 1.51 13.55
CA ILE A 411 -0.72 1.72 14.55
C ILE A 411 -1.48 3.02 14.28
N PHE A 412 -2.78 2.99 14.48
CA PHE A 412 -3.66 4.15 14.26
C PHE A 412 -4.82 4.19 15.24
N ASN A 413 -5.46 5.35 15.35
CA ASN A 413 -6.67 5.53 16.15
C ASN A 413 -7.89 5.07 15.33
N THR A 414 -8.60 4.05 15.81
CA THR A 414 -9.72 3.46 15.04
C THR A 414 -11.01 4.25 15.14
N ASP A 415 -11.13 5.10 16.17
CA ASP A 415 -12.32 5.94 16.37
C ASP A 415 -12.30 7.14 15.41
N THR A 416 -11.11 7.65 15.06
CA THR A 416 -10.93 8.80 14.16
C THR A 416 -10.35 8.45 12.79
N ASN A 417 -9.85 7.22 12.60
CA ASN A 417 -9.21 6.73 11.37
C ASN A 417 -8.02 7.60 10.92
N VAL A 418 -7.15 7.95 11.87
CA VAL A 418 -5.89 8.67 11.59
C VAL A 418 -4.72 8.02 12.34
N PRO A 419 -3.49 8.14 11.83
CA PRO A 419 -2.29 7.76 12.57
C PRO A 419 -2.21 8.47 13.93
N LEU A 420 -1.48 7.86 14.87
CA LEU A 420 -1.21 8.50 16.16
C LEU A 420 -0.37 9.77 15.99
N TYR A 421 -0.45 10.68 16.97
CA TYR A 421 0.32 11.93 16.90
C TYR A 421 1.84 11.69 16.80
N ASP A 422 2.34 10.63 17.45
CA ASP A 422 3.73 10.17 17.35
C ASP A 422 4.20 9.94 15.91
N TYR A 423 3.31 9.46 15.02
CA TYR A 423 3.62 9.28 13.60
C TYR A 423 3.95 10.60 12.92
N TYR A 424 3.24 11.68 13.26
CA TYR A 424 3.40 12.99 12.62
C TYR A 424 4.62 13.75 13.13
N LEU A 425 4.99 13.54 14.40
CA LEU A 425 6.20 14.13 14.98
C LEU A 425 7.49 13.53 14.43
N ASP A 426 7.42 12.28 13.97
CA ASP A 426 8.56 11.63 13.37
C ASP A 426 8.79 12.07 11.91
N SER A 427 9.81 12.93 11.72
CA SER A 427 10.29 13.39 10.41
C SER A 427 11.52 12.61 9.91
N SER A 428 11.90 11.52 10.56
CA SER A 428 13.06 10.73 10.17
C SER A 428 12.86 10.06 8.81
N VAL A 429 13.91 10.03 8.00
CA VAL A 429 13.89 9.51 6.63
C VAL A 429 15.00 8.49 6.45
N ASN A 430 14.67 7.37 5.80
CA ASN A 430 15.65 6.36 5.45
C ASN A 430 16.12 6.61 4.01
N ALA A 431 17.42 6.85 3.85
CA ALA A 431 18.01 7.24 2.58
C ALA A 431 17.98 6.12 1.51
N ASN A 432 17.91 4.86 1.94
CA ASN A 432 18.02 3.69 1.06
C ASN A 432 16.66 3.07 0.73
N ASP A 433 15.70 3.18 1.65
CA ASP A 433 14.38 2.58 1.51
C ASP A 433 13.31 3.46 2.15
N GLY A 434 12.54 4.17 1.32
CA GLY A 434 11.46 5.04 1.80
C GLY A 434 10.35 4.31 2.56
N SER A 435 10.17 2.99 2.38
CA SER A 435 9.21 2.20 3.17
C SER A 435 9.59 2.15 4.66
N LEU A 436 10.87 2.39 4.97
CA LEU A 436 11.45 2.43 6.32
C LEU A 436 11.62 3.87 6.88
N ASN A 437 11.01 4.88 6.25
CA ASN A 437 10.91 6.23 6.84
C ASN A 437 10.23 6.21 8.21
N LYS A 438 10.25 7.30 8.98
CA LYS A 438 9.62 7.34 10.30
C LYS A 438 10.12 6.23 11.23
N PHE A 439 11.43 6.00 11.23
CA PHE A 439 12.04 4.90 11.99
C PHE A 439 12.11 5.18 13.49
N VAL A 440 11.88 6.42 13.94
CA VAL A 440 11.79 6.78 15.37
C VAL A 440 10.43 6.40 15.96
N HIS A 441 9.35 6.55 15.20
CA HIS A 441 8.02 6.03 15.52
C HIS A 441 8.04 4.49 15.50
N GLY A 442 8.85 3.92 14.59
CA GLY A 442 9.17 2.50 14.58
C GLY A 442 8.16 1.66 13.82
N GLY A 443 7.83 0.50 14.40
CA GLY A 443 7.02 -0.54 13.77
C GLY A 443 7.78 -1.36 12.71
N ILE A 444 9.10 -1.19 12.61
CA ILE A 444 9.99 -1.95 11.72
C ILE A 444 10.38 -3.25 12.43
N ILE A 445 10.46 -4.35 11.68
CA ILE A 445 10.86 -5.65 12.22
C ILE A 445 12.36 -5.63 12.58
N GLU A 446 12.68 -6.14 13.76
CA GLU A 446 14.05 -6.32 14.24
C GLU A 446 14.23 -7.71 14.85
N THR A 447 15.29 -8.42 14.46
CA THR A 447 15.66 -9.69 15.07
C THR A 447 16.52 -9.43 16.31
N VAL A 448 16.03 -9.84 17.48
CA VAL A 448 16.70 -9.67 18.77
C VAL A 448 17.20 -11.03 19.28
N GLY A 449 18.46 -11.10 19.67
CA GLY A 449 19.13 -12.33 20.11
C GLY A 449 19.89 -13.04 18.98
N THR A 450 20.35 -14.26 19.24
CA THR A 450 21.17 -15.03 18.29
C THR A 450 20.77 -16.51 18.26
N GLY A 451 20.98 -17.16 17.11
CA GLY A 451 20.71 -18.59 16.95
C GLY A 451 19.24 -18.95 17.15
N SER A 452 18.97 -20.09 17.78
CA SER A 452 17.61 -20.61 18.01
C SER A 452 16.76 -19.76 18.97
N THR A 453 17.36 -18.83 19.70
CA THR A 453 16.66 -17.91 20.63
C THR A 453 16.29 -16.57 19.98
N ALA A 454 16.68 -16.36 18.72
CA ALA A 454 16.41 -15.12 18.01
C ALA A 454 14.90 -14.92 17.82
N LYS A 455 14.40 -13.77 18.27
CA LYS A 455 12.99 -13.37 18.17
C LYS A 455 12.87 -12.18 17.26
N ASP A 456 11.91 -12.22 16.34
CA ASP A 456 11.59 -11.05 15.53
C ASP A 456 10.55 -10.21 16.27
N LYS A 457 10.83 -8.91 16.42
CA LYS A 457 10.02 -7.99 17.19
C LYS A 457 9.72 -6.72 16.41
N TYR A 458 8.59 -6.11 16.72
CA TYR A 458 8.25 -4.76 16.30
C TYR A 458 8.11 -3.90 17.54
N LYS A 459 8.78 -2.75 17.57
CA LYS A 459 8.63 -1.75 18.63
C LYS A 459 8.04 -0.47 18.04
N ILE A 460 6.93 0.02 18.61
CA ILE A 460 6.27 1.26 18.19
C ILE A 460 6.25 2.25 19.36
N ARG A 461 6.70 3.47 19.11
CA ARG A 461 6.64 4.57 20.07
C ARG A 461 5.27 5.25 20.02
N ILE A 462 4.63 5.37 21.18
CA ILE A 462 3.30 5.97 21.39
C ILE A 462 3.31 7.00 22.55
N THR A 463 4.45 7.66 22.75
CA THR A 463 4.70 8.54 23.90
C THR A 463 3.73 9.70 23.95
N GLU A 464 3.54 10.40 22.83
CA GLU A 464 2.66 11.55 22.79
C GLU A 464 1.19 11.15 22.82
N HIS A 465 0.86 9.98 22.27
CA HIS A 465 -0.45 9.40 22.47
C HIS A 465 -0.79 9.22 23.96
N ILE A 466 0.13 8.66 24.76
CA ILE A 466 -0.08 8.50 26.20
C ILE A 466 -0.11 9.85 26.92
N ASN A 467 0.80 10.77 26.61
CA ASN A 467 0.80 12.12 27.18
C ASN A 467 -0.55 12.83 26.98
N ASN A 468 -1.14 12.72 25.79
CA ASN A 468 -2.44 13.31 25.48
C ASN A 468 -3.57 12.65 26.29
N ILE A 469 -3.60 11.31 26.38
CA ILE A 469 -4.58 10.58 27.21
C ILE A 469 -4.50 11.02 28.68
N LEU A 470 -3.28 11.18 29.22
CA LEU A 470 -3.07 11.56 30.62
C LEU A 470 -3.47 13.02 30.92
N LYS A 471 -3.14 13.95 30.01
CA LYS A 471 -3.50 15.38 30.13
C LYS A 471 -4.99 15.66 29.87
N GLU A 472 -5.71 14.72 29.27
CA GLU A 472 -7.11 14.91 28.92
C GLU A 472 -8.01 15.13 30.15
N THR A 473 -8.75 16.23 30.15
CA THR A 473 -9.71 16.64 31.19
C THR A 473 -11.12 16.96 30.65
N THR A 474 -11.26 17.05 29.33
CA THR A 474 -12.45 17.55 28.61
C THR A 474 -13.27 16.46 27.90
N GLY A 475 -12.74 15.23 27.82
CA GLY A 475 -13.35 14.07 27.16
C GLY A 475 -13.06 13.93 25.66
N VAL A 476 -12.12 14.71 25.10
CA VAL A 476 -11.83 14.75 23.66
C VAL A 476 -10.79 13.71 23.22
N THR A 477 -9.64 13.57 23.90
CA THR A 477 -8.73 12.43 23.72
C THR A 477 -9.00 11.32 24.74
N LYS A 478 -10.01 10.51 24.45
CA LYS A 478 -10.35 9.33 25.27
C LYS A 478 -9.25 8.26 25.16
N ASN A 479 -9.26 7.30 26.07
CA ASN A 479 -8.56 6.01 25.93
C ASN A 479 -9.18 5.28 24.72
N VAL A 480 -8.75 5.67 23.52
CA VAL A 480 -9.29 5.20 22.25
C VAL A 480 -8.78 3.79 21.98
N ARG A 481 -9.56 3.06 21.18
CA ARG A 481 -9.09 1.79 20.65
C ARG A 481 -8.09 2.04 19.53
N LEU A 482 -7.01 1.27 19.54
CA LEU A 482 -5.97 1.33 18.53
C LEU A 482 -6.10 0.16 17.57
N GLY A 483 -5.81 0.41 16.30
CA GLY A 483 -5.73 -0.61 15.26
C GLY A 483 -4.29 -0.85 14.89
N VAL A 484 -3.89 -2.12 14.77
CA VAL A 484 -2.56 -2.55 14.35
C VAL A 484 -2.70 -3.32 13.03
N VAL A 485 -1.95 -2.88 12.02
CA VAL A 485 -1.98 -3.45 10.66
C VAL A 485 -0.58 -3.64 10.13
N VAL A 486 -0.42 -4.48 9.11
CA VAL A 486 0.80 -4.50 8.29
C VAL A 486 0.86 -3.29 7.36
N THR A 487 2.05 -2.90 6.93
CA THR A 487 2.19 -1.82 5.94
C THR A 487 3.42 -2.04 5.06
N ASN A 488 3.27 -1.76 3.76
CA ASN A 488 4.37 -1.77 2.81
C ASN A 488 4.99 -0.38 2.58
N ASN A 489 4.30 0.68 2.96
CA ASN A 489 4.80 2.04 2.82
C ASN A 489 4.15 2.94 3.87
N ILE A 490 4.92 3.23 4.93
CA ILE A 490 4.45 4.03 6.05
C ILE A 490 4.10 5.47 5.67
N ASN A 491 4.60 5.99 4.55
CA ASN A 491 4.37 7.38 4.14
C ASN A 491 2.93 7.61 3.65
N VAL A 492 2.16 6.54 3.50
CA VAL A 492 0.78 6.59 3.04
C VAL A 492 -0.11 6.55 4.26
N SER A 493 -0.54 7.73 4.67
CA SER A 493 -1.41 7.94 5.83
C SER A 493 -2.89 8.05 5.46
N SER A 494 -3.26 7.82 4.20
CA SER A 494 -4.65 7.87 3.75
C SER A 494 -5.42 6.61 4.15
N PHE A 495 -6.74 6.75 4.24
CA PHE A 495 -7.66 5.71 4.65
C PHE A 495 -8.75 5.53 3.59
N GLY A 496 -8.93 4.30 3.12
CA GLY A 496 -9.97 3.92 2.16
C GLY A 496 -11.27 3.60 2.86
N VAL A 497 -12.40 3.90 2.23
CA VAL A 497 -13.72 3.64 2.82
C VAL A 497 -14.04 2.15 2.80
N LEU A 498 -14.62 1.63 3.88
CA LEU A 498 -15.06 0.23 3.96
C LEU A 498 -16.38 0.02 3.21
N ASN A 499 -16.62 -1.22 2.80
CA ASN A 499 -17.89 -1.69 2.28
C ASN A 499 -18.33 -2.95 3.07
N PRO A 500 -19.38 -2.87 3.91
CA PRO A 500 -20.26 -1.71 4.12
C PRO A 500 -19.55 -0.54 4.86
N VAL A 501 -20.04 0.69 4.64
CA VAL A 501 -19.45 1.94 5.18
C VAL A 501 -19.44 1.99 6.70
N GLU A 502 -20.40 1.38 7.39
CA GLU A 502 -20.39 1.26 8.85
C GLU A 502 -20.24 -0.21 9.25
N PHE A 503 -18.99 -0.64 9.34
CA PHE A 503 -18.67 -2.00 9.68
C PHE A 503 -18.64 -2.21 11.20
N SER A 504 -19.23 -3.31 11.67
CA SER A 504 -19.26 -3.63 13.09
C SER A 504 -17.87 -4.00 13.60
N ALA A 505 -17.36 -3.25 14.56
CA ALA A 505 -16.06 -3.45 15.16
C ALA A 505 -16.20 -3.23 16.66
N PRO A 506 -16.76 -4.20 17.41
CA PRO A 506 -17.05 -4.04 18.83
C PRO A 506 -15.76 -3.97 19.66
N SER A 507 -15.84 -3.31 20.81
CA SER A 507 -14.82 -3.30 21.87
C SER A 507 -15.30 -4.07 23.09
N PHE A 508 -14.40 -4.38 24.03
CA PHE A 508 -14.79 -5.09 25.26
C PHE A 508 -15.77 -4.30 26.14
N THR A 509 -15.80 -2.97 25.98
CA THR A 509 -16.63 -2.08 26.80
C THR A 509 -17.79 -1.45 26.01
N ASP A 510 -17.79 -1.57 24.68
CA ASP A 510 -18.81 -1.02 23.79
C ASP A 510 -18.95 -1.89 22.54
N SER A 511 -20.03 -2.68 22.49
CA SER A 511 -20.37 -3.56 21.38
C SER A 511 -20.98 -2.83 20.18
N SER A 512 -21.33 -1.55 20.33
CA SER A 512 -21.91 -0.72 19.28
C SER A 512 -20.87 -0.06 18.38
N LYS A 513 -19.58 -0.04 18.79
CA LYS A 513 -18.49 0.57 18.03
C LYS A 513 -18.47 0.10 16.57
N LYS A 514 -18.24 1.08 15.70
CA LYS A 514 -18.13 0.90 14.24
C LYS A 514 -16.79 1.40 13.74
N MET A 515 -16.41 0.91 12.57
CA MET A 515 -15.28 1.39 11.80
C MET A 515 -15.77 1.73 10.40
N THR A 516 -15.28 2.82 9.82
CA THR A 516 -15.75 3.31 8.52
C THR A 516 -14.68 3.36 7.45
N LYS A 517 -13.41 3.32 7.86
CA LYS A 517 -12.27 3.36 6.94
C LYS A 517 -11.16 2.45 7.43
N PHE A 518 -10.21 2.17 6.52
CA PHE A 518 -9.07 1.32 6.79
C PHE A 518 -7.80 1.87 6.12
N PRO A 519 -6.60 1.72 6.72
CA PRO A 519 -5.38 2.28 6.15
C PRO A 519 -5.07 1.75 4.74
N VAL A 520 -4.97 2.65 3.75
CA VAL A 520 -4.64 2.30 2.36
C VAL A 520 -3.29 1.59 2.28
N SER A 521 -2.34 1.97 3.14
CA SER A 521 -1.01 1.34 3.21
C SER A 521 -1.03 -0.14 3.60
N SER A 522 -2.08 -0.60 4.28
CA SER A 522 -2.32 -2.01 4.60
C SER A 522 -3.04 -2.74 3.46
N VAL A 523 -4.01 -2.08 2.80
CA VAL A 523 -4.67 -2.62 1.60
C VAL A 523 -3.64 -2.99 0.53
N MET A 524 -2.59 -2.19 0.41
CA MET A 524 -1.54 -2.37 -0.58
C MET A 524 -0.42 -3.31 -0.14
N SER A 525 -0.49 -3.87 1.08
CA SER A 525 0.49 -4.80 1.62
C SER A 525 0.12 -6.24 1.21
N PRO A 526 1.02 -6.99 0.52
CA PRO A 526 0.77 -8.38 0.15
C PRO A 526 1.06 -9.31 1.33
N LEU A 527 2.07 -8.96 2.12
CA LEU A 527 2.54 -9.78 3.22
C LEU A 527 1.66 -9.61 4.46
N GLY A 528 1.65 -10.65 5.28
CA GLY A 528 1.05 -10.65 6.61
C GLY A 528 2.07 -11.07 7.68
N THR A 529 1.61 -11.17 8.92
CA THR A 529 2.42 -11.71 10.03
C THR A 529 1.49 -12.19 11.15
N VAL A 530 1.96 -13.14 11.94
CA VAL A 530 1.27 -13.58 13.17
C VAL A 530 2.08 -13.12 14.36
N LEU A 531 1.42 -12.46 15.31
CA LEU A 531 2.03 -11.94 16.53
C LEU A 531 1.49 -12.69 17.74
N TYR A 532 2.29 -12.79 18.79
CA TYR A 532 1.79 -13.13 20.11
C TYR A 532 0.82 -12.03 20.58
N GLY A 533 -0.35 -12.45 21.06
CA GLY A 533 -1.40 -11.59 21.63
C GLY A 533 -1.16 -11.30 23.11
N SER A 534 -2.24 -11.03 23.84
CA SER A 534 -2.17 -10.65 25.26
C SER A 534 -2.66 -11.73 26.23
N ASN A 535 -3.40 -12.74 25.75
CA ASN A 535 -4.03 -13.76 26.59
C ASN A 535 -3.07 -14.91 27.01
N TYR A 536 -2.03 -14.57 27.76
CA TYR A 536 -1.06 -15.53 28.31
C TYR A 536 -1.01 -15.43 29.83
N LEU A 537 -1.05 -16.58 30.49
CA LEU A 537 -0.88 -16.66 31.94
C LEU A 537 0.62 -16.69 32.29
N PRO A 538 1.04 -16.22 33.48
CA PRO A 538 2.45 -16.28 33.91
C PRO A 538 3.05 -17.71 33.92
N THR A 539 2.20 -18.73 33.94
CA THR A 539 2.58 -20.15 33.87
C THR A 539 2.80 -20.65 32.44
N ASP A 540 2.40 -19.90 31.43
CA ASP A 540 2.58 -20.26 30.03
C ASP A 540 4.04 -20.03 29.62
N GLY A 541 4.66 -20.99 28.92
CA GLY A 541 6.05 -20.88 28.47
C GLY A 541 6.32 -19.71 27.51
N ASP A 542 5.27 -19.21 26.85
CA ASP A 542 5.31 -18.07 25.93
C ASP A 542 4.91 -16.73 26.60
N TYR A 543 4.73 -16.69 27.92
CA TYR A 543 4.26 -15.49 28.63
C TYR A 543 5.12 -14.25 28.35
N ASP A 544 6.43 -14.41 28.20
CA ASP A 544 7.35 -13.30 27.95
C ASP A 544 7.31 -12.75 26.51
N ASP A 545 6.61 -13.44 25.60
CA ASP A 545 6.49 -13.05 24.18
C ASP A 545 5.22 -12.29 23.86
N ARG A 546 4.26 -12.28 24.80
CA ARG A 546 3.05 -11.45 24.73
C ARG A 546 3.39 -9.98 24.51
N ILE A 547 2.38 -9.22 24.06
CA ILE A 547 2.49 -7.77 23.87
C ILE A 547 2.98 -7.10 25.16
N LYS A 548 3.99 -6.23 25.02
CA LYS A 548 4.52 -5.43 26.14
C LYS A 548 4.17 -3.97 25.92
N PHE A 549 3.43 -3.39 26.86
CA PHE A 549 3.18 -1.96 26.93
C PHE A 549 3.98 -1.36 28.09
N GLU A 550 5.04 -0.65 27.75
CA GLU A 550 6.01 -0.13 28.70
C GLU A 550 5.95 1.39 28.71
N ILE A 551 5.82 1.97 29.91
CA ILE A 551 5.86 3.42 30.12
C ILE A 551 7.02 3.76 31.04
N TYR A 552 7.94 4.57 30.53
CA TYR A 552 9.01 5.24 31.27
C TYR A 552 8.49 6.62 31.66
N TYR A 553 8.41 6.89 32.96
CA TYR A 553 7.89 8.16 33.44
C TYR A 553 8.61 8.63 34.69
N THR A 554 8.63 9.94 34.89
CA THR A 554 9.15 10.60 36.09
C THR A 554 7.98 10.95 37.01
N LYS A 555 8.14 10.71 38.31
CA LYS A 555 7.16 11.14 39.31
C LYS A 555 7.51 12.54 39.79
N PRO A 556 6.55 13.47 39.91
CA PRO A 556 6.77 14.69 40.68
C PRO A 556 7.10 14.34 42.14
N ASN A 557 7.94 15.14 42.79
CA ASN A 557 8.21 15.02 44.24
C ASN A 557 6.97 15.35 45.08
#